data_AF-A0A7V2X985-F1
#
_entry.id   AF-A0A7V2X985-F1
#
_cell.length_a   1.000
_cell.length_b   1.000
_cell.length_c   1.000
_cell.angle_alpha   90.00
_cell.angle_beta   90.00
_cell.angle_gamma   90.00
#
_symmetry.space_group_name_H-M   'P 1'
#
loop_
_entity.id
_entity.type
_entity.pdbx_description
1 polymer ?
#
loop_
_entity_poly.entity_id
_entity_poly.type
_entity_poly.pdbx_seq_one_letter_code
_entity_poly.pdbx_strand_id
1 'polypeptide(L)'
;LLDARAYEDLRRRVAPIQEEDEKCLGILMDGVRRLLKKNELPGDVQGRTKSLYGIYRKMLQKRADLDAVMDRIGLRIIVATVRECYAVLGLLHTHFKPVPGTFDDYIGLPKENGYQSLHTCVYPVREISQKAIEFQIRTRLMHLEAEYGAAAHWRYKAGQGSSQGEAMKSRWLENLVRQRRSASSEEDFVELLRRQVYFDDLVVFGKAGQIARLPEAATVRDYLQRYFPNYPADQPVRVNNEFVPPDHKLRDGDSIEILSPEEYFLADQRPDLCERGRDGN
;
A
#
# COMPACT_ATOMS: atom_id res chain seq x y z
N LEU A 1 -19.82 -14.04 -24.85
CA LEU A 1 -21.22 -13.59 -24.77
C LEU A 1 -21.42 -12.24 -25.48
N LEU A 2 -20.64 -11.20 -25.15
CA LEU A 2 -20.74 -9.91 -25.84
C LEU A 2 -20.15 -9.91 -27.26
N ASP A 3 -19.01 -10.58 -27.47
CA ASP A 3 -18.46 -10.84 -28.81
C ASP A 3 -17.72 -12.18 -28.80
N ALA A 4 -18.33 -13.21 -29.38
CA ALA A 4 -17.78 -14.57 -29.37
C ALA A 4 -16.65 -14.75 -30.39
N ARG A 5 -16.73 -14.08 -31.54
CA ARG A 5 -15.75 -14.22 -32.63
C ARG A 5 -14.42 -13.56 -32.26
N ALA A 6 -14.47 -12.31 -31.78
CA ALA A 6 -13.26 -11.62 -31.35
C ALA A 6 -12.58 -12.34 -30.17
N TYR A 7 -13.35 -12.95 -29.27
CA TYR A 7 -12.82 -13.75 -28.17
C TYR A 7 -12.11 -15.02 -28.66
N GLU A 8 -12.73 -15.77 -29.57
CA GLU A 8 -12.12 -16.98 -30.13
C GLU A 8 -10.86 -16.69 -30.95
N ASP A 9 -10.87 -15.63 -31.75
CA ASP A 9 -9.71 -15.21 -32.53
C ASP A 9 -8.55 -14.78 -31.61
N LEU A 10 -8.84 -13.99 -30.58
CA LEU A 10 -7.83 -13.61 -29.59
C LEU A 10 -7.29 -14.83 -28.84
N ARG A 11 -8.16 -15.78 -28.47
CA ARG A 11 -7.76 -17.02 -27.80
C ARG A 11 -6.82 -17.85 -28.67
N ARG A 12 -7.13 -18.03 -29.96
CA ARG A 12 -6.25 -18.77 -30.89
C ARG A 12 -4.89 -18.12 -31.05
N ARG A 13 -4.83 -16.79 -31.11
CA ARG A 13 -3.58 -16.03 -31.22
C ARG A 13 -2.76 -16.05 -29.92
N VAL A 14 -3.42 -16.09 -28.77
CA VAL A 14 -2.78 -16.09 -27.44
C VAL A 14 -2.21 -17.47 -27.06
N ALA A 15 -2.88 -18.54 -27.48
CA ALA A 15 -2.56 -19.93 -27.13
C ALA A 15 -1.09 -20.37 -27.41
N PRO A 16 -0.52 -20.18 -28.62
CA PRO A 16 0.85 -20.62 -28.89
C PRO A 16 1.89 -19.84 -28.06
N ILE A 17 1.63 -18.56 -27.82
CA ILE A 17 2.52 -17.70 -27.03
C ILE A 17 2.41 -18.09 -25.53
N GLN A 18 1.26 -18.63 -25.08
CA GLN A 18 1.03 -18.98 -23.67
C GLN A 18 1.99 -20.05 -23.16
N GLU A 19 2.31 -21.03 -24.00
CA GLU A 19 3.24 -22.10 -23.63
C GLU A 19 4.68 -21.60 -23.45
N GLU A 20 5.12 -20.66 -24.30
CA GLU A 20 6.42 -19.99 -24.18
C GLU A 20 6.47 -19.10 -22.92
N ASP A 21 5.40 -18.36 -22.68
CA ASP A 21 5.24 -17.50 -21.50
C ASP A 21 5.26 -18.31 -20.20
N GLU A 22 4.64 -19.50 -20.15
CA GLU A 22 4.66 -20.39 -18.99
C GLU A 22 6.08 -20.90 -18.67
N LYS A 23 6.83 -21.30 -19.70
CA LYS A 23 8.24 -21.72 -19.55
C LYS A 23 9.11 -20.58 -19.03
N CYS A 24 8.97 -19.40 -19.61
CA CYS A 24 9.68 -18.18 -19.18
C CYS A 24 9.33 -17.82 -17.73
N LEU A 25 8.05 -17.86 -17.37
CA LEU A 25 7.56 -17.57 -16.03
C LEU A 25 8.13 -18.55 -15.00
N GLY A 26 8.18 -19.85 -15.31
CA GLY A 26 8.80 -20.85 -14.44
C GLY A 26 10.27 -20.54 -14.12
N ILE A 27 11.07 -20.26 -15.16
CA ILE A 27 12.50 -19.92 -15.01
C ILE A 27 12.67 -18.68 -14.14
N LEU A 28 11.86 -17.65 -14.36
CA LEU A 28 11.93 -16.39 -13.61
C LEU A 28 11.47 -16.55 -12.17
N MET A 29 10.39 -17.29 -11.94
CA MET A 29 9.91 -17.58 -10.59
C MET A 29 11.00 -18.29 -9.78
N ASP A 30 11.67 -19.27 -10.36
CA ASP A 30 12.77 -19.97 -9.68
C ASP A 30 14.00 -19.08 -9.47
N GLY A 31 14.32 -18.22 -10.44
CA GLY A 31 15.37 -17.21 -10.29
C GLY A 31 15.09 -16.26 -9.14
N VAL A 32 13.87 -15.72 -9.07
CA VAL A 32 13.44 -14.79 -8.03
C VAL A 32 13.37 -15.49 -6.67
N ARG A 33 12.89 -16.73 -6.58
CA ARG A 33 12.91 -17.52 -5.33
C ARG A 33 14.33 -17.72 -4.81
N ARG A 34 15.28 -18.05 -5.68
CA ARG A 34 16.70 -18.16 -5.30
C ARG A 34 17.26 -16.83 -4.82
N LEU A 35 16.89 -15.75 -5.51
CA LEU A 35 17.31 -14.39 -5.17
C LEU A 35 16.80 -13.95 -3.79
N LEU A 36 15.52 -14.18 -3.51
CA LEU A 36 14.92 -13.93 -2.20
C LEU A 36 15.58 -14.77 -1.10
N LYS A 37 15.77 -16.07 -1.33
CA LYS A 37 16.42 -16.98 -0.38
C LYS A 37 17.86 -16.56 -0.05
N LYS A 38 18.63 -16.15 -1.06
CA LYS A 38 20.04 -15.72 -0.87
C LYS A 38 20.16 -14.45 -0.02
N ASN A 39 19.15 -13.58 -0.06
CA ASN A 39 19.12 -12.31 0.65
C ASN A 39 18.26 -12.38 1.93
N GLU A 40 17.92 -13.60 2.39
CA GLU A 40 17.16 -13.82 3.62
C GLU A 40 15.81 -13.10 3.68
N LEU A 41 15.17 -12.91 2.52
CA LEU A 41 13.85 -12.29 2.39
C LEU A 41 12.78 -13.37 2.22
N PRO A 42 12.02 -13.72 3.29
CA PRO A 42 10.94 -14.69 3.18
C PRO A 42 9.78 -14.09 2.37
N GLY A 43 9.44 -14.73 1.25
CA GLY A 43 8.33 -14.30 0.40
C GLY A 43 7.79 -15.42 -0.47
N ASP A 44 6.51 -15.33 -0.80
CA ASP A 44 5.88 -16.20 -1.79
C ASP A 44 5.92 -15.56 -3.17
N VAL A 45 6.29 -16.35 -4.18
CA VAL A 45 6.40 -15.91 -5.57
C VAL A 45 5.38 -16.67 -6.39
N GLN A 46 4.43 -15.92 -6.93
CA GLN A 46 3.31 -16.42 -7.72
C GLN A 46 3.39 -15.88 -9.14
N GLY A 47 3.12 -16.75 -10.12
CA GLY A 47 2.93 -16.35 -11.50
C GLY A 47 1.61 -15.62 -11.69
N ARG A 48 1.60 -14.54 -12.47
CA ARG A 48 0.40 -13.80 -12.84
C ARG A 48 0.29 -13.77 -14.36
N THR A 49 -0.70 -14.48 -14.90
CA THR A 49 -1.09 -14.36 -16.30
C THR A 49 -2.27 -13.41 -16.43
N LYS A 50 -2.19 -12.46 -17.37
CA LYS A 50 -3.31 -11.55 -17.62
C LYS A 50 -4.48 -12.29 -18.27
N SER A 51 -5.71 -11.99 -17.84
CA SER A 51 -6.90 -12.55 -18.49
C SER A 51 -7.02 -12.07 -19.95
N LEU A 52 -7.62 -12.89 -20.82
CA LEU A 52 -7.87 -12.53 -22.22
C LEU A 52 -8.59 -11.18 -22.37
N TYR A 53 -9.57 -10.91 -21.50
CA TYR A 53 -10.25 -9.62 -21.46
C TYR A 53 -9.31 -8.46 -21.08
N GLY A 54 -8.41 -8.67 -20.12
CA GLY A 54 -7.40 -7.68 -19.74
C GLY A 54 -6.38 -7.41 -20.84
N ILE A 55 -6.04 -8.42 -21.65
CA ILE A 55 -5.21 -8.27 -22.85
C ILE A 55 -5.96 -7.45 -23.88
N TYR A 56 -7.20 -7.85 -24.23
CA TYR A 56 -8.07 -7.17 -25.18
C TYR A 56 -8.25 -5.67 -24.84
N ARG A 57 -8.55 -5.34 -23.57
CA ARG A 57 -8.67 -3.95 -23.14
C ARG A 57 -7.39 -3.14 -23.30
N LYS A 58 -6.20 -3.72 -23.03
CA LYS A 58 -4.94 -2.98 -23.24
C LYS A 58 -4.62 -2.80 -24.72
N MET A 59 -4.95 -3.77 -25.57
CA MET A 59 -4.84 -3.62 -27.03
C MET A 59 -5.68 -2.44 -27.51
N LEU A 60 -6.93 -2.34 -27.04
CA LEU A 60 -7.82 -1.21 -27.34
C LEU A 60 -7.28 0.12 -26.81
N GLN A 61 -6.91 0.19 -25.53
CA GLN A 61 -6.45 1.42 -24.88
C GLN A 61 -5.15 1.96 -25.50
N LYS A 62 -4.20 1.08 -25.82
CA LYS A 62 -2.90 1.46 -26.40
C LYS A 62 -2.91 1.49 -27.93
N ARG A 63 -4.03 1.16 -28.58
CA ARG A 63 -4.13 0.93 -30.03
C ARG A 63 -2.98 0.08 -30.56
N ALA A 64 -2.65 -0.98 -29.81
CA ALA A 64 -1.45 -1.76 -30.00
C ALA A 64 -1.80 -3.20 -30.38
N ASP A 65 -1.00 -3.79 -31.27
CA ASP A 65 -1.10 -5.20 -31.63
C ASP A 65 -0.74 -6.12 -30.46
N LEU A 66 -1.15 -7.38 -30.55
CA LEU A 66 -0.92 -8.39 -29.50
C LEU A 66 0.56 -8.49 -29.12
N ASP A 67 1.46 -8.36 -30.10
CA ASP A 67 2.91 -8.43 -29.91
C ASP A 67 3.47 -7.23 -29.14
N ALA A 68 2.77 -6.09 -29.16
CA ALA A 68 3.11 -4.88 -28.42
C ALA A 68 2.48 -4.84 -27.01
N VAL A 69 1.63 -5.80 -26.65
CA VAL A 69 1.14 -5.97 -25.27
C VAL A 69 2.22 -6.64 -24.44
N MET A 70 3.20 -5.83 -24.03
CA MET A 70 4.39 -6.26 -23.29
C MET A 70 4.08 -6.92 -21.93
N ASP A 71 2.94 -6.62 -21.31
CA ASP A 71 2.60 -7.00 -19.92
C ASP A 71 1.68 -8.22 -19.78
N ARG A 72 1.90 -9.24 -20.62
CA ARG A 72 1.03 -10.43 -20.62
C ARG A 72 1.29 -11.37 -19.45
N ILE A 73 2.55 -11.49 -19.08
CA ILE A 73 3.02 -12.21 -17.91
C ILE A 73 3.62 -11.25 -16.89
N GLY A 74 3.42 -11.59 -15.63
CA GLY A 74 4.01 -10.89 -14.52
C GLY A 74 4.23 -11.83 -13.35
N LEU A 75 4.97 -11.35 -12.36
CA LEU A 75 5.19 -12.05 -11.11
C LEU A 75 4.59 -11.24 -9.98
N ARG A 76 4.03 -11.95 -9.02
CA ARG A 76 3.56 -11.38 -7.76
C ARG A 76 4.44 -11.91 -6.64
N ILE A 77 5.00 -11.01 -5.85
CA ILE A 77 5.82 -11.32 -4.69
C ILE A 77 5.06 -10.86 -3.45
N ILE A 78 4.78 -11.80 -2.55
CA ILE A 78 4.03 -11.57 -1.32
C ILE A 78 4.98 -11.73 -0.14
N VAL A 79 5.22 -10.64 0.59
CA VAL A 79 6.11 -10.60 1.75
C VAL A 79 5.32 -10.32 3.04
N ALA A 80 5.99 -10.31 4.19
CA ALA A 80 5.34 -10.08 5.47
C ALA A 80 5.12 -8.59 5.75
N THR A 81 6.10 -7.75 5.43
CA THR A 81 6.12 -6.33 5.82
C THR A 81 6.30 -5.37 4.64
N VAL A 82 5.90 -4.11 4.85
CA VAL A 82 6.11 -3.04 3.86
C VAL A 82 7.60 -2.79 3.60
N ARG A 83 8.44 -2.86 4.64
CA ARG A 83 9.90 -2.73 4.50
C ARG A 83 10.45 -3.77 3.52
N GLU A 84 10.01 -5.02 3.65
CA GLU A 84 10.41 -6.09 2.74
C GLU A 84 9.92 -5.84 1.31
N CYS A 85 8.75 -5.18 1.11
CA CYS A 85 8.30 -4.83 -0.24
C CYS A 85 9.33 -3.95 -0.98
N TYR A 86 9.82 -2.90 -0.30
CA TYR A 86 10.83 -2.01 -0.87
C TYR A 86 12.21 -2.67 -0.96
N ALA A 87 12.57 -3.55 -0.02
CA ALA A 87 13.81 -4.34 -0.11
C ALA A 87 13.81 -5.25 -1.35
N VAL A 88 12.70 -5.94 -1.60
CA VAL A 88 12.50 -6.76 -2.81
C VAL A 88 12.54 -5.89 -4.07
N LEU A 89 11.93 -4.71 -4.06
CA LEU A 89 11.99 -3.77 -5.19
C LEU A 89 13.44 -3.42 -5.54
N GLY A 90 14.23 -2.98 -4.55
CA GLY A 90 15.64 -2.64 -4.75
C GLY A 90 16.47 -3.83 -5.22
N LEU A 91 16.19 -5.02 -4.69
CA LEU A 91 16.83 -6.26 -5.11
C LEU A 91 16.52 -6.58 -6.59
N LEU A 92 15.26 -6.45 -7.01
CA LEU A 92 14.88 -6.64 -8.41
C LEU A 92 15.57 -5.62 -9.33
N HIS A 93 15.61 -4.34 -8.96
CA HIS A 93 16.25 -3.29 -9.78
C HIS A 93 17.78 -3.40 -9.84
N THR A 94 18.39 -4.10 -8.89
CA THR A 94 19.83 -4.42 -8.92
C THR A 94 20.13 -5.54 -9.92
N HIS A 95 19.23 -6.50 -10.07
CA HIS A 95 19.42 -7.68 -10.92
C HIS A 95 18.80 -7.57 -12.32
N PHE A 96 17.77 -6.74 -12.46
CA PHE A 96 17.04 -6.54 -13.70
C PHE A 96 16.97 -5.06 -14.04
N LYS A 97 17.10 -4.74 -15.33
CA LYS A 97 17.02 -3.36 -15.79
C LYS A 97 15.57 -2.88 -15.74
N PRO A 98 15.22 -1.87 -14.91
CA PRO A 98 13.86 -1.34 -14.88
C PRO A 98 13.51 -0.62 -16.18
N VAL A 99 12.24 -0.69 -16.56
CA VAL A 99 11.70 0.10 -17.68
C VAL A 99 11.33 1.49 -17.16
N PRO A 100 11.91 2.58 -17.69
CA PRO A 100 11.60 3.93 -17.23
C PRO A 100 10.10 4.26 -17.32
N GLY A 101 9.57 4.95 -16.33
CA GLY A 101 8.17 5.40 -16.30
C GLY A 101 7.13 4.29 -16.05
N THR A 102 7.55 3.11 -15.59
CA THR A 102 6.65 1.98 -15.29
C THR A 102 6.59 1.59 -13.82
N PHE A 103 7.24 2.38 -12.96
CA PHE A 103 7.19 2.18 -11.52
C PHE A 103 6.00 2.95 -10.94
N ASP A 104 5.09 2.25 -10.29
CA ASP A 104 3.99 2.84 -9.52
C ASP A 104 4.10 2.39 -8.06
N ASP A 105 4.13 3.37 -7.14
CA ASP A 105 4.08 3.11 -5.70
C ASP A 105 2.65 3.26 -5.18
N TYR A 106 1.84 2.20 -5.32
CA TYR A 106 0.50 2.19 -4.72
C TYR A 106 0.50 1.88 -3.22
N ILE A 107 1.66 1.67 -2.58
CA ILE A 107 1.73 1.58 -1.12
C ILE A 107 1.70 2.99 -0.54
N GLY A 108 2.54 3.89 -1.06
CA GLY A 108 2.58 5.29 -0.68
C GLY A 108 1.39 6.10 -1.21
N LEU A 109 0.90 5.76 -2.40
CA LEU A 109 -0.27 6.41 -3.03
C LEU A 109 -1.33 5.36 -3.42
N PRO A 110 -2.13 4.86 -2.45
CA PRO A 110 -3.16 3.86 -2.73
C PRO A 110 -4.20 4.35 -3.75
N LYS A 111 -4.79 3.42 -4.50
CA LYS A 111 -5.90 3.75 -5.40
C LYS A 111 -7.17 4.06 -4.60
N GLU A 112 -8.14 4.72 -5.23
CA GLU A 112 -9.43 5.07 -4.60
C GLU A 112 -10.18 3.87 -3.99
N ASN A 113 -9.96 2.67 -4.53
CA ASN A 113 -10.54 1.43 -4.02
C ASN A 113 -9.73 0.76 -2.89
N GLY A 114 -8.73 1.46 -2.32
CA GLY A 114 -7.83 0.95 -1.28
C GLY A 114 -6.75 -0.01 -1.79
N TYR A 115 -6.60 -0.18 -3.11
CA TYR A 115 -5.60 -1.09 -3.65
C TYR A 115 -4.17 -0.62 -3.36
N GLN A 116 -3.39 -1.51 -2.74
CA GLN A 116 -1.98 -1.30 -2.40
C GLN A 116 -1.07 -2.38 -2.97
N SER A 117 0.02 -1.96 -3.63
CA SER A 117 1.10 -2.80 -4.17
C SER A 117 2.17 -1.92 -4.81
N LEU A 118 3.43 -2.32 -4.78
CA LEU A 118 4.45 -1.77 -5.69
C LEU A 118 4.33 -2.44 -7.05
N HIS A 119 4.36 -1.68 -8.12
CA HIS A 119 4.35 -2.17 -9.50
C HIS A 119 5.62 -1.69 -10.19
N THR A 120 6.31 -2.58 -10.90
CA THR A 120 7.46 -2.20 -11.72
C THR A 120 7.57 -3.11 -12.92
N CYS A 121 7.88 -2.58 -14.10
CA CYS A 121 8.27 -3.42 -15.23
C CYS A 121 9.80 -3.47 -15.31
N VAL A 122 10.35 -4.65 -15.55
CA VAL A 122 11.79 -4.86 -15.77
C VAL A 122 12.02 -5.69 -17.02
N TYR A 123 13.15 -5.48 -17.69
CA TYR A 123 13.60 -6.40 -18.73
C TYR A 123 14.28 -7.60 -18.07
N PRO A 124 13.82 -8.84 -18.31
CA PRO A 124 14.56 -10.03 -17.92
C PRO A 124 15.88 -10.07 -18.70
N VAL A 125 16.79 -10.95 -18.29
CA VAL A 125 18.07 -11.13 -18.99
C VAL A 125 17.78 -11.47 -20.45
N ARG A 126 18.53 -10.86 -21.39
CA ARG A 126 18.22 -10.86 -22.83
C ARG A 126 18.15 -12.27 -23.43
N GLU A 127 18.85 -13.22 -22.84
CA GLU A 127 18.89 -14.64 -23.21
C GLU A 127 17.60 -15.39 -22.82
N ILE A 128 16.78 -14.84 -21.92
CA ILE A 128 15.52 -15.43 -21.44
C ILE A 128 14.33 -14.85 -22.21
N SER A 129 14.26 -13.52 -22.36
CA SER A 129 13.23 -12.86 -23.15
C SER A 129 13.62 -11.41 -23.44
N GLN A 130 13.20 -10.88 -24.58
CA GLN A 130 13.32 -9.45 -24.87
C GLN A 130 12.10 -8.64 -24.37
N LYS A 131 11.08 -9.32 -23.84
CA LYS A 131 9.83 -8.68 -23.40
C LYS A 131 9.95 -8.25 -21.94
N ALA A 132 9.45 -7.04 -21.64
CA ALA A 132 9.38 -6.54 -20.28
C ALA A 132 8.39 -7.38 -19.45
N ILE A 133 8.68 -7.54 -18.16
CA ILE A 133 7.87 -8.34 -17.24
C ILE A 133 7.47 -7.48 -16.06
N GLU A 134 6.19 -7.53 -15.74
CA GLU A 134 5.59 -6.77 -14.65
C GLU A 134 5.79 -7.52 -13.32
N PHE A 135 6.34 -6.84 -12.32
CA PHE A 135 6.46 -7.32 -10.96
C PHE A 135 5.50 -6.55 -10.06
N GLN A 136 4.78 -7.28 -9.22
CA GLN A 136 3.88 -6.74 -8.21
C GLN A 136 4.33 -7.21 -6.85
N ILE A 137 4.67 -6.28 -5.96
CA ILE A 137 5.21 -6.59 -4.65
C ILE A 137 4.26 -6.02 -3.60
N ARG A 138 3.80 -6.87 -2.68
CA ARG A 138 2.85 -6.45 -1.65
C ARG A 138 2.92 -7.35 -0.42
N THR A 139 2.31 -6.90 0.67
CA THR A 139 2.20 -7.74 1.87
C THR A 139 1.09 -8.76 1.74
N ARG A 140 1.04 -9.75 2.64
CA ARG A 140 -0.09 -10.70 2.74
C ARG A 140 -1.42 -9.99 2.97
N LEU A 141 -1.45 -8.95 3.81
CA LEU A 141 -2.67 -8.18 4.06
C LEU A 141 -3.14 -7.47 2.79
N MET A 142 -2.24 -6.73 2.13
CA MET A 142 -2.53 -6.05 0.86
C MET A 142 -2.98 -7.04 -0.22
N HIS A 143 -2.44 -8.26 -0.22
CA HIS A 143 -2.90 -9.30 -1.12
C HIS A 143 -4.36 -9.69 -0.84
N LEU A 144 -4.73 -9.94 0.42
CA LEU A 144 -6.09 -10.30 0.80
C LEU A 144 -7.09 -9.18 0.47
N GLU A 145 -6.74 -7.93 0.76
CA GLU A 145 -7.57 -6.77 0.44
C GLU A 145 -7.77 -6.61 -1.07
N ALA A 146 -6.72 -6.83 -1.86
CA ALA A 146 -6.83 -6.71 -3.31
C ALA A 146 -7.67 -7.82 -3.97
N GLU A 147 -7.76 -9.01 -3.37
CA GLU A 147 -8.54 -10.12 -3.93
C GLU A 147 -10.00 -10.11 -3.45
N TYR A 148 -10.25 -9.69 -2.20
CA TYR A 148 -11.55 -9.84 -1.54
C TYR A 148 -12.17 -8.52 -1.06
N GLY A 149 -11.47 -7.39 -1.25
CA GLY A 149 -11.89 -6.07 -0.79
C GLY A 149 -12.00 -5.96 0.73
N ALA A 150 -12.82 -5.01 1.18
CA ALA A 150 -13.05 -4.71 2.59
C ALA A 150 -13.43 -5.95 3.44
N ALA A 151 -14.13 -6.92 2.86
CA ALA A 151 -14.58 -8.12 3.57
C ALA A 151 -13.44 -9.03 4.06
N ALA A 152 -12.27 -9.02 3.41
CA ALA A 152 -11.12 -9.80 3.89
C ALA A 152 -10.29 -9.08 4.96
N HIS A 153 -10.27 -7.74 4.97
CA HIS A 153 -9.62 -6.95 6.01
C HIS A 153 -10.19 -7.32 7.40
N TRP A 154 -11.52 -7.48 7.49
CA TRP A 154 -12.21 -7.91 8.70
C TRP A 154 -11.91 -9.35 9.11
N ARG A 155 -11.84 -10.29 8.16
CA ARG A 155 -11.49 -11.69 8.45
C ARG A 155 -10.08 -11.83 9.01
N TYR A 156 -9.14 -11.02 8.54
CA TYR A 156 -7.77 -11.03 9.02
C TYR A 156 -7.67 -10.43 10.44
N LYS A 157 -8.33 -9.29 10.70
CA LYS A 157 -8.40 -8.69 12.06
C LYS A 157 -9.15 -9.57 13.07
N ALA A 158 -10.16 -10.33 12.61
CA ALA A 158 -10.89 -11.27 13.45
C ALA A 158 -10.14 -12.60 13.74
N GLY A 159 -8.89 -12.74 13.27
CA GLY A 159 -8.20 -14.02 13.16
C GLY A 159 -6.95 -14.20 14.02
N GLN A 160 -7.06 -14.06 15.35
CA GLN A 160 -6.33 -14.91 16.31
C GLN A 160 -7.30 -15.36 17.43
N GLY A 161 -8.11 -16.39 17.15
CA GLY A 161 -8.45 -17.44 18.12
C GLY A 161 -9.10 -17.11 19.47
N SER A 162 -9.85 -16.01 19.65
CA SER A 162 -10.64 -15.82 20.87
C SER A 162 -12.16 -15.78 20.57
N SER A 163 -12.96 -16.43 21.42
CA SER A 163 -14.43 -16.38 21.45
C SER A 163 -15.00 -14.95 21.53
N GLN A 164 -14.14 -13.97 21.80
CA GLN A 164 -14.41 -12.54 21.81
C GLN A 164 -14.65 -11.98 20.39
N GLY A 165 -13.99 -12.53 19.35
CA GLY A 165 -14.11 -12.06 17.97
C GLY A 165 -15.50 -12.32 17.35
N GLU A 166 -16.13 -13.44 17.70
CA GLU A 166 -17.50 -13.76 17.27
C GLU A 166 -18.54 -12.89 17.99
N ALA A 167 -18.36 -12.60 19.27
CA ALA A 167 -19.22 -11.68 20.02
C ALA A 167 -19.10 -10.22 19.52
N MET A 168 -17.89 -9.80 19.11
CA MET A 168 -17.65 -8.49 18.49
C MET A 168 -18.33 -8.38 17.12
N LYS A 169 -18.31 -9.47 16.33
CA LYS A 169 -18.95 -9.57 15.02
C LYS A 169 -20.47 -9.36 15.09
N SER A 170 -21.13 -9.96 16.08
CA SER A 170 -22.57 -9.80 16.30
C SER A 170 -22.92 -8.38 16.76
N ARG A 171 -22.17 -7.82 17.72
CA ARG A 171 -22.38 -6.44 18.19
C ARG A 171 -22.13 -5.39 17.10
N TRP A 172 -21.17 -5.63 16.21
CA TRP A 172 -20.90 -4.73 15.09
C TRP A 172 -21.98 -4.82 14.01
N LEU A 173 -22.42 -6.02 13.62
CA LEU A 173 -23.56 -6.20 12.72
C LEU A 173 -24.83 -5.52 13.27
N GLU A 174 -25.08 -5.67 14.57
CA GLU A 174 -26.17 -4.97 15.26
C GLU A 174 -26.01 -3.44 15.23
N ASN A 175 -24.79 -2.93 15.46
CA ASN A 175 -24.50 -1.50 15.36
C ASN A 175 -24.61 -0.95 13.94
N LEU A 176 -24.22 -1.72 12.93
CA LEU A 176 -24.28 -1.32 11.52
C LEU A 176 -25.73 -1.30 11.02
N VAL A 177 -26.54 -2.27 11.44
CA VAL A 177 -28.00 -2.27 11.23
C VAL A 177 -28.64 -1.07 11.95
N ARG A 178 -28.17 -0.74 13.15
CA ARG A 178 -28.65 0.44 13.90
C ARG A 178 -28.24 1.76 13.23
N GLN A 179 -27.01 1.86 12.73
CA GLN A 179 -26.48 3.04 12.05
C GLN A 179 -27.13 3.27 10.68
N ARG A 180 -27.48 2.21 9.95
CA ARG A 180 -28.32 2.33 8.73
C ARG A 180 -29.70 2.92 9.04
N ARG A 181 -30.25 2.63 10.22
CA ARG A 181 -31.56 3.19 10.66
C ARG A 181 -31.47 4.65 11.12
N SER A 182 -30.28 5.12 11.48
CA SER A 182 -30.04 6.50 11.94
C SER A 182 -29.35 7.40 10.92
N ALA A 183 -28.91 6.86 9.78
CA ALA A 183 -28.30 7.65 8.70
C ALA A 183 -29.39 8.38 7.90
N SER A 184 -29.18 9.67 7.65
CA SER A 184 -30.13 10.56 6.98
C SER A 184 -30.16 10.36 5.45
N SER A 185 -29.10 9.79 4.86
CA SER A 185 -28.95 9.53 3.42
C SER A 185 -28.10 8.27 3.15
N GLU A 186 -28.16 7.75 1.91
CA GLU A 186 -27.31 6.62 1.48
C GLU A 186 -25.84 7.03 1.34
N GLU A 187 -25.58 8.26 0.92
CA GLU A 187 -24.23 8.81 0.83
C GLU A 187 -23.57 8.91 2.22
N ASP A 188 -24.28 9.40 3.23
CA ASP A 188 -23.77 9.47 4.61
C ASP A 188 -23.46 8.09 5.18
N PHE A 189 -24.30 7.10 4.86
CA PHE A 189 -24.08 5.71 5.28
C PHE A 189 -22.84 5.09 4.60
N VAL A 190 -22.63 5.37 3.31
CA VAL A 190 -21.44 4.94 2.58
C VAL A 190 -20.19 5.64 3.11
N GLU A 191 -20.26 6.93 3.44
CA GLU A 191 -19.13 7.65 4.04
C GLU A 191 -18.80 7.15 5.44
N LEU A 192 -19.81 6.86 6.26
CA LEU A 192 -19.64 6.30 7.61
C LEU A 192 -19.06 4.87 7.57
N LEU A 193 -19.48 4.06 6.59
CA LEU A 193 -18.87 2.75 6.30
C LEU A 193 -17.43 2.89 5.83
N ARG A 194 -17.14 3.84 4.92
CA ARG A 194 -15.76 4.09 4.47
C ARG A 194 -14.88 4.47 5.66
N ARG A 195 -15.31 5.40 6.51
CA ARG A 195 -14.56 5.80 7.72
C ARG A 195 -14.30 4.62 8.67
N GLN A 196 -15.28 3.76 8.91
CA GLN A 196 -15.10 2.58 9.78
C GLN A 196 -14.29 1.43 9.15
N VAL A 197 -14.16 1.39 7.82
CA VAL A 197 -13.45 0.32 7.10
C VAL A 197 -11.99 0.71 6.78
N TYR A 198 -11.70 2.02 6.66
CA TYR A 198 -10.40 2.52 6.18
C TYR A 198 -9.41 2.99 7.24
N PHE A 199 -9.75 2.99 8.53
CA PHE A 199 -8.78 3.32 9.57
C PHE A 199 -8.59 2.15 10.55
N ASP A 200 -7.37 1.67 10.68
CA ASP A 200 -6.79 1.47 12.01
C ASP A 200 -5.40 2.11 11.96
N ASP A 201 -5.25 3.09 12.84
CA ASP A 201 -4.10 3.94 13.12
C ASP A 201 -3.82 5.13 12.16
N LEU A 202 -3.82 6.35 12.72
CA LEU A 202 -3.12 7.52 12.19
C LEU A 202 -1.65 7.18 11.97
N VAL A 203 -1.13 7.42 10.77
CA VAL A 203 0.28 7.26 10.43
C VAL A 203 0.97 8.61 10.53
N VAL A 204 1.93 8.73 11.45
CA VAL A 204 2.75 9.94 11.62
C VAL A 204 4.22 9.62 11.38
N PHE A 205 4.94 10.58 10.82
CA PHE A 205 6.34 10.44 10.42
C PHE A 205 7.27 11.13 11.42
N GLY A 206 8.23 10.41 11.99
CA GLY A 206 9.26 10.97 12.85
C GLY A 206 10.52 11.40 12.10
N LYS A 207 11.36 12.22 12.75
CA LYS A 207 12.73 12.53 12.29
C LYS A 207 13.48 11.22 11.96
N ALA A 208 14.24 11.22 10.86
CA ALA A 208 14.93 10.04 10.30
C ALA A 208 14.04 8.92 9.70
N GLY A 209 12.80 9.23 9.31
CA GLY A 209 11.93 8.31 8.55
C GLY A 209 11.28 7.23 9.41
N GLN A 210 11.19 7.45 10.73
CA GLN A 210 10.44 6.58 11.62
C GLN A 210 8.93 6.70 11.30
N ILE A 211 8.23 5.58 11.23
CA ILE A 211 6.78 5.57 11.02
C ILE A 211 6.12 5.14 12.32
N ALA A 212 5.26 5.98 12.87
CA ALA A 212 4.50 5.71 14.08
C ALA A 212 3.01 5.59 13.76
N ARG A 213 2.37 4.65 14.44
CA ARG A 213 0.94 4.34 14.31
C ARG A 213 0.23 4.67 15.62
N LEU A 214 -0.82 5.48 15.55
CA LEU A 214 -1.54 6.01 16.70
C LEU A 214 -3.06 5.90 16.51
N PRO A 215 -3.88 5.72 17.56
CA PRO A 215 -5.34 5.70 17.43
C PRO A 215 -5.90 6.96 16.76
N GLU A 216 -7.06 6.84 16.10
CA GLU A 216 -7.79 7.99 15.57
C GLU A 216 -8.07 9.01 16.70
N ALA A 217 -7.75 10.28 16.45
CA ALA A 217 -7.75 11.38 17.43
C ALA A 217 -6.60 11.43 18.46
N ALA A 218 -5.50 10.70 18.24
CA ALA A 218 -4.30 10.86 19.06
C ALA A 218 -3.72 12.27 18.99
N THR A 219 -3.17 12.71 20.12
CA THR A 219 -2.49 14.00 20.27
C THR A 219 -0.97 13.86 20.21
N VAL A 220 -0.27 14.97 20.07
CA VAL A 220 1.19 15.02 20.20
C VAL A 220 1.64 14.43 21.54
N ARG A 221 0.90 14.67 22.62
CA ARG A 221 1.13 14.05 23.95
C ARG A 221 1.09 12.52 23.90
N ASP A 222 0.11 11.95 23.21
CA ASP A 222 -0.01 10.49 23.06
C ASP A 222 1.16 9.90 22.26
N TYR A 223 1.65 10.62 21.25
CA TYR A 223 2.87 10.25 20.52
C TYR A 223 4.11 10.28 21.41
N LEU A 224 4.31 11.37 22.16
CA LEU A 224 5.45 11.52 23.06
C LEU A 224 5.47 10.45 24.15
N GLN A 225 4.34 10.21 24.82
CA GLN A 225 4.27 9.22 25.89
C GLN A 225 4.57 7.80 25.41
N ARG A 226 4.18 7.48 24.16
CA ARG A 226 4.33 6.15 23.59
C ARG A 226 5.74 5.88 23.06
N TYR A 227 6.36 6.85 22.40
CA TYR A 227 7.63 6.66 21.69
C TYR A 227 8.83 7.35 22.37
N PHE A 228 8.57 8.37 23.20
CA PHE A 228 9.59 9.17 23.88
C PHE A 228 9.22 9.43 25.36
N PRO A 229 9.12 8.40 26.19
CA PRO A 229 8.60 8.51 27.57
C PRO A 229 9.45 9.40 28.49
N ASN A 230 10.71 9.66 28.13
CA ASN A 230 11.63 10.53 28.87
C ASN A 230 11.60 12.00 28.39
N TYR A 231 10.78 12.31 27.39
CA TYR A 231 10.65 13.68 26.88
C TYR A 231 9.70 14.49 27.79
N PRO A 232 10.09 15.71 28.20
CA PRO A 232 9.26 16.56 29.05
C PRO A 232 7.92 16.91 28.35
N ALA A 233 6.81 16.67 29.05
CA ALA A 233 5.46 16.76 28.48
C ALA A 233 4.96 18.19 28.20
N ASP A 234 5.72 19.19 28.63
CA ASP A 234 5.48 20.63 28.53
C ASP A 234 6.32 21.31 27.44
N GLN A 235 7.23 20.59 26.78
CA GLN A 235 7.99 21.15 25.66
C GLN A 235 7.19 21.12 24.35
N PRO A 236 7.21 22.22 23.56
CA PRO A 236 6.53 22.28 22.28
C PRO A 236 7.26 21.39 21.25
N VAL A 237 6.48 20.65 20.47
CA VAL A 237 6.99 19.76 19.44
C VAL A 237 6.75 20.40 18.09
N ARG A 238 7.66 20.17 17.14
CA ARG A 238 7.51 20.66 15.78
C ARG A 238 6.71 19.66 14.96
N VAL A 239 5.54 20.05 14.48
CA VAL A 239 4.71 19.26 13.56
C VAL A 239 4.63 20.00 12.24
N ASN A 240 5.00 19.36 11.13
CA ASN A 240 5.01 19.95 9.79
C ASN A 240 5.77 21.30 9.72
N ASN A 241 6.91 21.39 10.40
CA ASN A 241 7.75 22.60 10.55
C ASN A 241 7.15 23.72 11.43
N GLU A 242 6.00 23.53 12.06
CA GLU A 242 5.39 24.51 12.97
C GLU A 242 5.43 24.02 14.42
N PHE A 243 5.63 24.95 15.38
CA PHE A 243 5.56 24.62 16.80
C PHE A 243 4.10 24.52 17.23
N VAL A 244 3.72 23.34 17.71
CA VAL A 244 2.36 23.07 18.18
C VAL A 244 2.36 22.70 19.66
N PRO A 245 1.28 23.02 20.39
CA PRO A 245 1.14 22.58 21.77
C PRO A 245 1.00 21.05 21.85
N PRO A 246 1.38 20.41 22.98
CA PRO A 246 1.25 18.95 23.17
C PRO A 246 -0.19 18.40 23.01
N ASP A 247 -1.20 19.25 23.19
CA ASP A 247 -2.61 18.85 23.05
C ASP A 247 -3.12 18.95 21.59
N HIS A 248 -2.27 19.33 20.64
CA HIS A 248 -2.60 19.35 19.23
C HIS A 248 -2.96 17.94 18.74
N LYS A 249 -4.10 17.84 18.03
CA LYS A 249 -4.57 16.58 17.43
C LYS A 249 -3.78 16.28 16.16
N LEU A 250 -3.19 15.09 16.10
CA LEU A 250 -2.44 14.64 14.95
C LEU A 250 -3.36 14.22 13.80
N ARG A 251 -2.89 14.44 12.58
CA ARG A 251 -3.52 14.03 11.33
C ARG A 251 -2.64 13.00 10.62
N ASP A 252 -3.27 12.23 9.75
CA ASP A 252 -2.58 11.25 8.93
C ASP A 252 -1.57 11.96 8.01
N GLY A 253 -0.32 11.48 8.01
CA GLY A 253 0.78 12.06 7.26
C GLY A 253 1.54 13.19 7.95
N ASP A 254 1.19 13.56 9.18
CA ASP A 254 1.92 14.59 9.92
C ASP A 254 3.38 14.18 10.21
N SER A 255 4.31 15.11 9.98
CA SER A 255 5.73 14.95 10.29
C SER A 255 6.06 15.58 11.64
N ILE A 256 6.41 14.75 12.62
CA ILE A 256 6.74 15.13 13.99
C ILE A 256 8.25 15.14 14.17
N GLU A 257 8.78 16.28 14.60
CA GLU A 257 10.18 16.46 14.91
C GLU A 257 10.38 16.88 16.36
N ILE A 258 11.17 16.08 17.08
CA ILE A 258 11.59 16.36 18.43
C ILE A 258 12.95 17.06 18.35
N LEU A 259 13.02 18.27 18.91
CA LEU A 259 14.24 19.05 18.99
C LEU A 259 14.99 18.70 20.27
N SER A 260 16.32 18.69 20.18
CA SER A 260 17.18 18.62 21.38
C SER A 260 17.10 19.93 22.18
N PRO A 261 17.48 19.93 23.48
CA PRO A 261 17.52 21.15 24.28
C PRO A 261 18.38 22.28 23.66
N GLU A 262 19.44 21.93 22.94
CA GLU A 262 20.30 22.87 22.22
C GLU A 262 19.61 23.45 20.97
N GLU A 263 18.91 22.61 20.19
CA GLU A 263 18.13 23.03 19.03
C GLU A 263 16.94 23.93 19.43
N TYR A 264 16.32 23.65 20.60
CA TYR A 264 15.26 24.47 21.17
C TYR A 264 15.76 25.85 21.59
N PHE A 265 16.90 25.92 22.29
CA PHE A 265 17.50 27.19 22.73
C PHE A 265 17.86 28.10 21.55
N LEU A 266 18.26 27.53 20.42
CA LEU A 266 18.54 28.26 19.17
C LEU A 266 17.26 28.74 18.46
N ALA A 267 16.15 28.01 18.58
CA ALA A 267 14.87 28.37 17.98
C ALA A 267 14.12 29.45 18.79
N ASP A 268 14.21 29.42 20.12
CA ASP A 268 13.58 30.37 21.03
C ASP A 268 14.19 31.78 20.93
N GLN A 269 15.45 31.91 20.51
CA GLN A 269 16.11 33.20 20.28
C GLN A 269 15.72 33.89 18.94
N ARG A 270 14.80 33.32 18.16
CA ARG A 270 14.26 33.92 16.92
C ARG A 270 12.73 34.09 17.02
N PRO A 271 12.24 35.13 17.70
CA PRO A 271 10.80 35.36 17.91
C PRO A 271 10.02 35.71 16.62
N ASP A 272 10.71 35.96 15.51
CA ASP A 272 10.15 36.38 14.21
C ASP A 272 9.35 35.32 13.45
N LEU A 273 9.25 34.09 13.96
CA LEU A 273 8.48 33.00 13.36
C LEU A 273 7.26 32.52 14.17
N CYS A 274 7.06 33.03 15.40
CA CYS A 274 6.01 32.53 16.30
C CYS A 274 4.67 33.30 16.24
N GLU A 275 4.60 34.44 15.56
CA GLU A 275 3.41 35.33 15.53
C GLU A 275 2.49 35.18 14.31
N ARG A 276 2.42 34.01 13.67
CA ARG A 276 1.50 33.80 12.52
C ARG A 276 0.34 32.81 12.73
N GLY A 277 0.07 32.41 13.98
CA GLY A 277 -1.02 31.45 14.29
C GLY A 277 -2.13 31.96 15.21
N ARG A 278 -2.04 33.17 15.78
CA ARG A 278 -3.11 33.77 16.58
C ARG A 278 -3.70 34.92 15.79
N ASP A 279 -4.57 34.61 14.83
CA ASP A 279 -5.69 35.45 14.38
C ASP A 279 -6.39 34.75 13.22
N GLY A 280 -7.58 34.23 13.47
CA GLY A 280 -8.38 33.48 12.50
C GLY A 280 -9.61 32.90 13.16
N ASN A 281 -10.63 33.76 13.27
CA ASN A 281 -11.99 33.57 13.80
C ASN A 281 -12.71 32.32 13.26
#